data_AF-A0A2V2RKB6-F1
#
_entry.id   AF-A0A2V2RKB6-F1
#
_cell.length_a   1.000
_cell.length_b   1.000
_cell.length_c   1.000
_cell.angle_alpha   90.00
_cell.angle_beta   90.00
_cell.angle_gamma   90.00
#
_symmetry.space_group_name_H-M   'P 1'
#
loop_
_entity.id
_entity.type
_entity.pdbx_description
1 polymer ?
#
loop_
_entity_poly.entity_id
_entity_poly.type
_entity_poly.pdbx_seq_one_letter_code
_entity_poly.pdbx_strand_id
1 'polypeptide(L)'
;MFYKPDSVKAKGGIPVPGPGGQKEDLLNSWMDVISKNNLKINDEETCKAVKQENGVFKVSTEKGKTKEQVEYTAKTVILAIGGRGAPMKLGAPGEDMSVVVNPGFSCPNCGSPRVAGRGFCSNCGQKFDPKPTTPFGYCTECGTKRIDATSPCEVCEAKPPEKQPAAAAAPKSPERLGTMEFSMAMLKQMAAEKKKEEEGKKCLECNGVYKDPDRFCTTCGSRIYRVPLEPINDSRVKYKLSNPDDYTRKKCIVVGGGNSAIEAAVDLCGFKRVGERFIFVRDNDVTLIVRSDFKGDLKLGNKINVYDCMDSGKLKVMFGAAIKDVTETEAVVINVKTKQEMARLQNDYIFALIGGEKPTKFLEGIGIKIG
;
A
#
# COMPACT_ATOMS: atom_id res chain seq x y z
N MET A 1 -8.71 -3.54 23.98
CA MET A 1 -10.16 -3.67 23.80
C MET A 1 -10.61 -2.64 22.77
N PHE A 2 -10.77 -3.04 21.51
CA PHE A 2 -11.48 -2.20 20.54
C PHE A 2 -12.95 -2.34 20.86
N TYR A 3 -13.57 -1.28 21.37
CA TYR A 3 -15.02 -1.26 21.56
C TYR A 3 -15.63 -1.23 20.16
N LYS A 4 -16.10 -2.39 19.69
CA LYS A 4 -16.91 -2.50 18.49
C LYS A 4 -18.34 -2.67 18.99
N PRO A 5 -19.11 -1.58 19.14
CA PRO A 5 -20.48 -1.69 19.61
C PRO A 5 -21.33 -2.23 18.46
N ASP A 6 -21.26 -3.54 18.21
CA ASP A 6 -22.14 -4.21 17.24
C ASP A 6 -23.62 -4.08 17.66
N SER A 7 -23.89 -3.68 18.92
CA SER A 7 -25.22 -3.38 19.47
C SER A 7 -25.67 -1.92 19.34
N VAL A 8 -24.80 -0.98 18.97
CA VAL A 8 -25.19 0.43 18.78
C VAL A 8 -25.40 0.68 17.30
N LYS A 9 -26.66 0.86 16.91
CA LYS A 9 -27.00 1.28 15.56
C LYS A 9 -26.31 2.62 15.28
N ALA A 10 -25.31 2.63 14.41
CA ALA A 10 -24.60 3.84 14.04
C ALA A 10 -25.59 4.82 13.41
N LYS A 11 -25.86 5.93 14.10
CA LYS A 11 -26.63 7.06 13.58
C LYS A 11 -25.64 8.12 13.09
N GLY A 12 -24.97 7.86 11.97
CA GLY A 12 -24.05 8.80 11.33
C GLY A 12 -24.49 9.09 9.90
N GLY A 13 -24.19 10.29 9.40
CA GLY A 13 -24.47 10.67 8.00
C GLY A 13 -23.60 9.96 6.96
N ILE A 14 -22.68 9.10 7.40
CA ILE A 14 -21.81 8.29 6.56
C ILE A 14 -22.31 6.84 6.60
N PRO A 15 -22.87 6.31 5.50
CA PRO A 15 -23.17 4.90 5.41
C PRO A 15 -21.87 4.09 5.45
N VAL A 16 -21.85 3.07 6.32
CA VAL A 16 -20.74 2.12 6.38
C VAL A 16 -21.14 0.92 5.51
N PRO A 17 -20.36 0.55 4.48
CA PRO A 17 -20.66 -0.64 3.71
C PRO A 17 -20.68 -1.85 4.65
N GLY A 18 -21.66 -2.73 4.46
CA GLY A 18 -21.82 -3.93 5.27
C GLY A 18 -20.60 -4.87 5.17
N PRO A 19 -20.61 -5.99 5.90
CA PRO A 19 -19.57 -7.01 5.78
C PRO A 19 -19.30 -7.39 4.31
N GLY A 20 -18.03 -7.31 3.89
CA GLY A 20 -17.61 -7.63 2.52
C GLY A 20 -17.57 -6.46 1.52
N GLY A 21 -17.99 -5.25 1.91
CA GLY A 21 -17.86 -4.08 1.04
C GLY A 21 -16.41 -3.65 0.81
N GLN A 22 -16.14 -3.07 -0.36
CA GLN A 22 -14.80 -2.66 -0.74
C GLN A 22 -14.42 -1.36 -0.02
N LYS A 23 -13.12 -1.13 0.15
CA LYS A 23 -12.62 0.11 0.80
C LYS A 23 -12.96 1.33 -0.04
N GLU A 24 -12.97 1.16 -1.36
CA GLU A 24 -13.30 2.15 -2.37
C GLU A 24 -14.74 2.64 -2.21
N ASP A 25 -15.69 1.75 -1.90
CA ASP A 25 -17.09 2.12 -1.65
C ASP A 25 -17.22 3.06 -0.45
N LEU A 26 -16.47 2.76 0.64
CA LEU A 26 -16.43 3.62 1.82
C LEU A 26 -15.80 4.99 1.52
N LEU A 27 -14.72 5.02 0.74
CA LEU A 27 -14.06 6.27 0.34
C LEU A 27 -14.96 7.14 -0.52
N ASN A 28 -15.66 6.54 -1.49
CA ASN A 28 -16.63 7.26 -2.33
C ASN A 28 -17.75 7.86 -1.48
N SER A 29 -18.29 7.09 -0.53
CA SER A 29 -19.28 7.60 0.41
C SER A 29 -18.75 8.77 1.25
N TRP A 30 -17.48 8.78 1.66
CA TRP A 30 -16.90 9.90 2.39
C TRP A 30 -16.82 11.15 1.51
N MET A 31 -16.33 11.01 0.27
CA MET A 31 -16.23 12.13 -0.67
C MET A 31 -17.60 12.75 -0.97
N ASP A 32 -18.64 11.92 -1.12
CA ASP A 32 -20.01 12.39 -1.27
C ASP A 32 -20.48 13.21 -0.07
N VAL A 33 -20.22 12.75 1.16
CA VAL A 33 -20.63 13.45 2.38
C VAL A 33 -19.89 14.76 2.54
N ILE A 34 -18.59 14.79 2.27
CA ILE A 34 -17.77 16.01 2.29
C ILE A 34 -18.36 17.05 1.33
N SER A 35 -18.66 16.62 0.10
CA SER A 35 -19.19 17.49 -0.95
C SER A 35 -20.61 17.98 -0.63
N LYS A 36 -21.51 17.08 -0.23
CA LYS A 36 -22.92 17.41 0.09
C LYS A 36 -23.07 18.39 1.26
N ASN A 37 -22.15 18.34 2.23
CA ASN A 37 -22.20 19.19 3.42
C ASN A 37 -21.25 20.39 3.34
N ASN A 38 -20.56 20.58 2.21
CA ASN A 38 -19.57 21.65 2.02
C ASN A 38 -18.56 21.73 3.19
N LEU A 39 -18.06 20.57 3.63
CA LEU A 39 -17.13 20.50 4.75
C LEU A 39 -15.79 21.12 4.34
N LYS A 40 -15.34 22.15 5.08
CA LYS A 40 -14.02 22.72 4.90
C LYS A 40 -12.97 21.79 5.47
N ILE A 41 -12.16 21.20 4.58
CA ILE A 41 -11.03 20.34 4.95
C ILE A 41 -9.74 21.07 4.56
N ASN A 42 -8.86 21.26 5.53
CA ASN A 42 -7.49 21.63 5.25
C ASN A 42 -6.65 20.36 5.31
N ASP A 43 -6.20 19.88 4.15
CA ASP A 43 -5.29 18.75 4.04
C ASP A 43 -3.82 19.20 4.13
N GLU A 44 -2.93 18.21 4.28
CA GLU A 44 -1.49 18.42 4.50
C GLU A 44 -1.17 19.39 5.66
N GLU A 45 -2.06 19.46 6.66
CA GLU A 45 -1.96 20.40 7.78
C GLU A 45 -1.97 19.65 9.11
N THR A 46 -0.92 19.82 9.90
CA THR A 46 -0.75 19.12 11.19
C THR A 46 -1.01 20.06 12.34
N CYS A 47 -1.96 19.73 13.22
CA CYS A 47 -2.18 20.46 14.47
C CYS A 47 -1.02 20.22 15.44
N LYS A 48 -0.36 21.30 15.88
CA LYS A 48 0.82 21.27 16.76
C LYS A 48 0.47 21.59 18.21
N ALA A 49 -0.46 22.51 18.42
CA ALA A 49 -0.87 22.95 19.76
C ALA A 49 -2.31 23.44 19.79
N VAL A 50 -2.94 23.26 20.94
CA VAL A 50 -4.26 23.83 21.29
C VAL A 50 -4.11 24.46 22.67
N LYS A 51 -4.31 25.77 22.76
CA LYS A 51 -4.23 26.54 24.02
C LYS A 51 -5.53 27.27 24.26
N GLN A 52 -5.99 27.29 25.50
CA GLN A 52 -7.17 28.06 25.88
C GLN A 52 -6.73 29.46 26.33
N GLU A 53 -7.23 30.49 25.66
CA GLU A 53 -6.95 31.91 25.94
C GLU A 53 -8.24 32.70 25.83
N ASN A 54 -8.56 33.54 26.83
CA ASN A 54 -9.72 34.45 26.80
C ASN A 54 -11.07 33.79 26.45
N GLY A 55 -11.30 32.54 26.90
CA GLY A 55 -12.54 31.80 26.65
C GLY A 55 -12.67 31.19 25.25
N VAL A 56 -11.61 31.23 24.44
CA VAL A 56 -11.50 30.56 23.14
C VAL A 56 -10.26 29.67 23.08
N PHE A 57 -10.22 28.76 22.11
CA PHE A 57 -9.04 27.97 21.79
C PHE A 57 -8.25 28.61 20.66
N LYS A 58 -6.96 28.83 20.90
CA LYS A 58 -5.96 29.14 19.90
C LYS A 58 -5.34 27.84 19.41
N VAL A 59 -5.48 27.54 18.13
CA VAL A 59 -5.00 26.31 17.49
C VAL A 59 -3.86 26.66 16.54
N SER A 60 -2.68 26.12 16.79
CA SER A 60 -1.50 26.33 15.96
C SER A 60 -1.24 25.10 15.09
N THR A 61 -1.03 25.30 13.80
CA THR A 61 -0.84 24.23 12.82
C THR A 61 0.35 24.49 11.91
N GLU A 62 0.87 23.42 11.30
CA GLU A 62 1.91 23.47 10.27
C GLU A 62 1.35 22.92 8.95
N LYS A 63 1.41 23.72 7.88
CA LYS A 63 0.87 23.37 6.56
C LYS A 63 1.96 23.02 5.54
N GLY A 64 1.72 21.96 4.78
CA GLY A 64 2.54 21.51 3.66
C GLY A 64 3.96 21.07 4.05
N LYS A 65 4.78 20.79 3.04
CA LYS A 65 6.18 20.37 3.23
C LYS A 65 7.08 21.49 3.77
N THR A 66 6.72 22.74 3.53
CA THR A 66 7.44 23.93 4.01
C THR A 66 7.17 24.26 5.47
N LYS A 67 6.21 23.56 6.11
CA LYS A 67 5.80 23.76 7.51
C LYS A 67 5.41 25.21 7.81
N GLU A 68 4.61 25.79 6.91
CA GLU A 68 4.05 27.13 7.12
C GLU A 68 3.21 27.15 8.40
N GLN A 69 3.50 28.08 9.30
CA GLN A 69 2.78 28.20 10.58
C GLN A 69 1.47 28.94 10.35
N VAL A 70 0.36 28.33 10.73
CA VAL A 70 -0.98 28.92 10.65
C VAL A 70 -1.64 28.89 12.02
N GLU A 71 -2.40 29.93 12.34
CA GLU A 71 -3.16 30.03 13.60
C GLU A 71 -4.65 30.17 13.35
N TYR A 72 -5.45 29.46 14.14
CA TYR A 72 -6.90 29.53 14.15
C TYR A 72 -7.43 29.85 15.54
N THR A 73 -8.61 30.44 15.59
CA THR A 73 -9.37 30.63 16.82
C THR A 73 -10.70 29.88 16.74
N ALA A 74 -11.03 29.11 17.76
CA ALA A 74 -12.25 28.32 17.82
C ALA A 74 -12.87 28.34 19.22
N LYS A 75 -14.21 28.33 19.32
CA LYS A 75 -14.91 28.17 20.61
C LYS A 75 -14.85 26.73 21.12
N THR A 76 -14.84 25.76 20.22
CA THR A 76 -14.87 24.32 20.51
C THR A 76 -13.85 23.60 19.65
N VAL A 77 -13.12 22.65 20.24
CA VAL A 77 -12.18 21.77 19.55
C VAL A 77 -12.61 20.32 19.76
N ILE A 78 -12.74 19.58 18.66
CA ILE A 78 -13.04 18.13 18.68
C ILE A 78 -11.78 17.39 18.24
N LEU A 79 -11.26 16.51 19.09
CA LEU A 79 -10.08 15.70 18.78
C LEU A 79 -10.50 14.36 18.19
N ALA A 80 -10.41 14.24 16.87
CA ALA A 80 -10.71 13.02 16.10
C ALA A 80 -9.45 12.37 15.50
N ILE A 81 -8.32 12.44 16.21
CA ILE A 81 -6.98 12.06 15.72
C ILE A 81 -6.71 10.54 15.67
N GLY A 82 -7.68 9.73 16.10
CA GLY A 82 -7.55 8.27 16.18
C GLY A 82 -6.53 7.79 17.22
N GLY A 83 -6.26 6.48 17.21
CA GLY A 83 -5.37 5.83 18.19
C GLY A 83 -4.08 5.24 17.62
N ARG A 84 -3.85 5.34 16.31
CA ARG A 84 -2.69 4.70 15.66
C ARG A 84 -1.36 5.40 15.95
N GLY A 85 -1.40 6.73 16.15
CA GLY A 85 -0.23 7.56 16.45
C GLY A 85 1.00 7.28 15.57
N ALA A 86 2.20 7.58 16.07
CA ALA A 86 3.43 7.36 15.31
C ALA A 86 3.84 5.87 15.40
N PRO A 87 4.30 5.24 14.30
CA PRO A 87 4.75 3.85 14.37
C PRO A 87 5.92 3.71 15.34
N MET A 88 5.88 2.67 16.18
CA MET A 88 7.02 2.33 17.03
C MET A 88 8.19 1.86 16.18
N LYS A 89 9.39 2.34 16.51
CA LYS A 89 10.65 1.99 15.87
C LYS A 89 11.21 0.66 16.39
N LEU A 90 11.90 -0.10 15.55
CA LEU A 90 12.70 -1.28 15.93
C LEU A 90 13.84 -0.88 16.87
N GLY A 91 14.45 0.29 16.64
CA GLY A 91 15.63 0.76 17.37
C GLY A 91 16.89 -0.05 17.05
N ALA A 92 16.90 -0.81 15.96
CA ALA A 92 18.05 -1.56 15.50
C ALA A 92 18.97 -0.67 14.64
N PRO A 93 20.30 -0.80 14.71
CA PRO A 93 21.16 -0.13 13.74
C PRO A 93 20.81 -0.59 12.31
N GLY A 94 20.89 0.35 11.36
CA GLY A 94 20.48 0.13 9.96
C GLY A 94 18.98 0.21 9.70
N GLU A 95 18.15 0.54 10.70
CA GLU A 95 16.70 0.69 10.53
C GLU A 95 16.30 1.75 9.49
N ASP A 96 17.02 2.89 9.43
CA ASP A 96 16.69 3.99 8.51
C ASP A 96 17.35 3.83 7.13
N MET A 97 17.89 2.64 6.83
CA MET A 97 18.51 2.34 5.54
C MET A 97 17.52 2.44 4.38
N SER A 98 17.99 2.97 3.26
CA SER A 98 17.24 3.02 2.02
C SER A 98 17.69 1.96 1.01
N VAL A 99 16.80 1.62 0.09
CA VAL A 99 17.02 0.71 -1.02
C VAL A 99 16.64 1.43 -2.31
N VAL A 100 17.50 1.30 -3.32
CA VAL A 100 17.25 1.88 -4.64
C VAL A 100 16.34 0.94 -5.42
N VAL A 101 15.07 1.34 -5.56
CA VAL A 101 14.09 0.63 -6.36
C VAL A 101 14.14 1.16 -7.77
N ASN A 102 14.68 0.35 -8.67
CA ASN A 102 14.68 0.69 -10.08
C ASN A 102 13.32 0.27 -10.69
N PRO A 103 12.50 1.22 -11.15
CA PRO A 103 11.18 0.94 -11.69
C PRO A 103 11.26 0.05 -12.95
N GLY A 104 10.19 -0.71 -13.20
CA GLY A 104 9.93 -1.90 -14.05
C GLY A 104 10.77 -2.30 -15.28
N PHE A 105 11.84 -1.60 -15.64
CA PHE A 105 12.76 -1.86 -16.74
C PHE A 105 14.18 -2.22 -16.31
N SER A 106 14.39 -2.52 -15.03
CA SER A 106 15.70 -2.91 -14.47
C SER A 106 15.68 -4.33 -13.89
N CYS A 107 16.86 -4.92 -13.75
CA CYS A 107 17.01 -6.18 -13.06
C CYS A 107 16.62 -5.99 -11.57
N PRO A 108 15.72 -6.82 -11.01
CA PRO A 108 15.28 -6.67 -9.63
C PRO A 108 16.34 -7.11 -8.61
N ASN A 109 17.45 -7.69 -9.09
CA ASN A 109 18.60 -8.09 -8.31
C ASN A 109 19.71 -7.03 -8.35
N CYS A 110 20.17 -6.65 -9.56
CA CYS A 110 21.34 -5.76 -9.70
C CYS A 110 21.06 -4.38 -10.29
N GLY A 111 19.80 -4.05 -10.60
CA GLY A 111 19.43 -2.74 -11.14
C GLY A 111 19.81 -2.49 -12.61
N SER A 112 20.57 -3.37 -13.27
CA SER A 112 20.94 -3.21 -14.68
C SER A 112 19.71 -3.10 -15.59
N PRO A 113 19.70 -2.28 -16.65
CA PRO A 113 18.59 -2.24 -17.60
C PRO A 113 18.25 -3.64 -18.14
N ARG A 114 16.96 -3.98 -18.21
CA ARG A 114 16.49 -5.20 -18.86
C ARG A 114 16.56 -5.01 -20.37
N VAL A 115 17.16 -5.98 -21.05
CA VAL A 115 17.08 -6.05 -22.52
C VAL A 115 15.76 -6.72 -22.90
N ALA A 116 14.96 -6.06 -23.73
CA ALA A 116 13.70 -6.62 -24.22
C ALA A 116 13.92 -8.00 -24.87
N GLY A 117 12.99 -8.94 -24.61
CA GLY A 117 13.04 -10.29 -25.18
C GLY A 117 13.96 -11.30 -24.46
N ARG A 118 14.83 -10.87 -23.53
CA ARG A 118 15.62 -11.81 -22.72
C ARG A 118 14.89 -12.23 -21.45
N GLY A 119 14.87 -13.53 -21.18
CA GLY A 119 14.34 -14.12 -19.94
C GLY A 119 15.28 -14.05 -18.74
N PHE A 120 16.42 -13.37 -18.86
CA PHE A 120 17.41 -13.24 -17.79
C PHE A 120 18.23 -11.94 -17.91
N CYS A 121 18.82 -11.52 -16.79
CA CYS A 121 19.68 -10.35 -16.70
C CYS A 121 21.07 -10.65 -17.29
N SER A 122 21.51 -9.83 -18.25
CA SER A 122 22.83 -9.95 -18.85
C SER A 122 23.99 -9.60 -17.90
N ASN A 123 23.72 -8.90 -16.78
CA ASN A 123 24.74 -8.49 -15.83
C ASN A 123 24.93 -9.50 -14.68
N CYS A 124 23.84 -9.93 -14.03
CA CYS A 124 23.91 -10.81 -12.85
C CYS A 124 23.30 -12.21 -13.06
N GLY A 125 22.83 -12.53 -14.27
CA GLY A 125 22.23 -13.83 -14.59
C GLY A 125 20.81 -14.05 -14.02
N GLN A 126 20.25 -13.11 -13.24
CA GLN A 126 18.91 -13.24 -12.65
C GLN A 126 17.85 -13.53 -13.71
N LYS A 127 17.16 -14.67 -13.60
CA LYS A 127 16.02 -15.00 -14.48
C LYS A 127 14.85 -14.06 -14.20
N PHE A 128 14.34 -13.42 -15.25
CA PHE A 128 13.12 -12.64 -15.19
C PHE A 128 11.92 -13.57 -15.26
N ASP A 129 10.82 -13.21 -14.59
CA ASP A 129 9.60 -13.96 -14.82
C ASP A 129 9.25 -13.79 -16.29
N PRO A 130 8.83 -14.87 -16.99
CA PRO A 130 8.11 -14.65 -18.22
C PRO A 130 6.99 -13.65 -17.88
N LYS A 131 6.84 -12.59 -18.69
CA LYS A 131 5.61 -11.78 -18.62
C LYS A 131 4.46 -12.78 -18.53
N PRO A 132 3.48 -12.63 -17.64
CA PRO A 132 2.34 -13.52 -17.61
C PRO A 132 1.62 -13.43 -18.95
N THR A 133 2.04 -14.24 -19.92
CA THR A 133 1.40 -14.47 -21.19
C THR A 133 0.40 -15.56 -20.94
N THR A 134 -0.65 -15.20 -20.22
CA THR A 134 -1.84 -16.02 -20.14
C THR A 134 -2.78 -15.35 -21.13
N PRO A 135 -3.05 -15.94 -22.31
CA PRO A 135 -4.00 -15.36 -23.27
C PRO A 135 -5.38 -15.06 -22.64
N PHE A 136 -5.63 -15.65 -21.47
CA PHE A 136 -6.93 -15.75 -20.81
C PHE A 136 -6.99 -15.06 -19.43
N GLY A 137 -5.91 -14.40 -19.00
CA GLY A 137 -5.83 -13.68 -17.73
C GLY A 137 -5.85 -14.58 -16.47
N TYR A 138 -6.13 -13.94 -15.34
CA TYR A 138 -6.33 -14.57 -14.03
C TYR A 138 -7.81 -14.51 -13.66
N CYS A 139 -8.29 -15.49 -12.89
CA CYS A 139 -9.64 -15.47 -12.34
C CYS A 139 -9.80 -14.23 -11.45
N THR A 140 -10.87 -13.47 -11.65
CA THR A 140 -11.18 -12.26 -10.88
C THR A 140 -11.58 -12.55 -9.45
N GLU A 141 -12.08 -13.76 -9.18
CA GLU A 141 -12.50 -14.20 -7.85
C GLU A 141 -11.33 -14.72 -7.01
N CYS A 142 -10.50 -15.61 -7.58
CA CYS A 142 -9.43 -16.27 -6.81
C CYS A 142 -8.00 -15.92 -7.22
N GLY A 143 -7.80 -15.20 -8.32
CA GLY A 143 -6.47 -14.86 -8.83
C GLY A 143 -5.70 -16.02 -9.47
N THR A 144 -6.31 -17.20 -9.62
CA THR A 144 -5.67 -18.35 -10.30
C THR A 144 -5.58 -18.09 -11.80
N LYS A 145 -4.45 -18.49 -12.41
CA LYS A 145 -4.26 -18.44 -13.86
C LYS A 145 -5.32 -19.27 -14.59
N ARG A 146 -5.99 -18.69 -15.59
CA ARG A 146 -6.98 -19.41 -16.39
C ARG A 146 -6.32 -20.16 -17.54
N ILE A 147 -6.87 -21.32 -17.85
CA ILE A 147 -6.43 -22.17 -18.97
C ILE A 147 -7.09 -21.71 -20.26
N ASP A 148 -8.31 -21.19 -20.19
CA ASP A 148 -9.00 -20.51 -21.28
C ASP A 148 -9.97 -19.42 -20.77
N ALA A 149 -10.46 -18.57 -21.68
CA ALA A 149 -11.32 -17.43 -21.35
C ALA A 149 -12.78 -17.81 -21.06
N THR A 150 -13.19 -19.05 -21.33
CA THR A 150 -14.58 -19.52 -21.40
C THR A 150 -14.95 -20.57 -20.37
N SER A 151 -13.98 -21.37 -19.91
CA SER A 151 -14.18 -22.42 -18.92
C SER A 151 -14.23 -21.85 -17.52
N PRO A 152 -15.10 -22.36 -16.63
CA PRO A 152 -15.06 -22.02 -15.21
C PRO A 152 -13.64 -22.16 -14.65
N CYS A 153 -13.30 -21.33 -13.66
CA CYS A 153 -11.99 -21.44 -13.00
C CYS A 153 -11.84 -22.84 -12.40
N GLU A 154 -10.78 -23.57 -12.74
CA GLU A 154 -10.58 -24.93 -12.21
C GLU A 154 -10.39 -25.00 -10.69
N VAL A 155 -10.06 -23.86 -10.06
CA VAL A 155 -9.82 -23.79 -8.62
C VAL A 155 -11.07 -23.36 -7.85
N CYS A 156 -11.82 -22.39 -8.36
CA CYS A 156 -12.96 -21.80 -7.64
C CYS A 156 -14.31 -21.95 -8.33
N GLU A 157 -14.33 -22.59 -9.49
CA GLU A 157 -15.51 -22.79 -10.35
C GLU A 157 -16.20 -21.49 -10.80
N ALA A 158 -15.61 -20.33 -10.50
CA ALA A 158 -16.13 -19.05 -10.95
C ALA A 158 -16.20 -19.04 -12.47
N LYS A 159 -17.40 -18.78 -12.97
CA LYS A 159 -17.64 -18.59 -14.40
C LYS A 159 -16.83 -17.39 -14.89
N PRO A 160 -16.38 -17.39 -16.16
CA PRO A 160 -15.84 -16.18 -16.74
C PRO A 160 -16.78 -14.99 -16.55
N PRO A 161 -16.26 -13.76 -16.35
CA PRO A 161 -17.08 -12.59 -16.51
C PRO A 161 -17.70 -12.62 -17.91
N GLU A 162 -19.03 -12.53 -18.01
CA GLU A 162 -19.71 -12.38 -19.29
C GLU A 162 -19.12 -11.15 -19.97
N LYS A 163 -18.76 -11.26 -21.26
CA LYS A 163 -18.38 -10.10 -22.06
C LYS A 163 -19.57 -9.13 -22.02
N GLN A 164 -19.51 -8.09 -21.21
CA GLN A 164 -20.38 -6.95 -21.39
C GLN A 164 -20.15 -6.46 -22.83
N PRO A 165 -21.20 -6.30 -23.65
CA PRO A 165 -21.03 -5.64 -24.93
C PRO A 165 -20.37 -4.29 -24.67
N ALA A 166 -19.34 -3.97 -25.46
CA ALA A 166 -18.65 -2.69 -25.38
C ALA A 166 -19.71 -1.59 -25.28
N ALA A 167 -19.75 -0.88 -24.15
CA ALA A 167 -20.71 0.19 -23.95
C ALA A 167 -20.54 1.16 -25.12
N ALA A 168 -21.56 1.23 -25.98
CA ALA A 168 -21.64 2.26 -26.99
C ALA A 168 -21.48 3.60 -26.26
N ALA A 169 -20.53 4.41 -26.71
CA ALA A 169 -20.23 5.70 -26.12
C ALA A 169 -21.54 6.48 -25.98
N ALA A 170 -21.96 6.70 -24.73
CA ALA A 170 -23.12 7.54 -24.44
C ALA A 170 -22.85 8.94 -25.02
N PRO A 171 -23.82 9.55 -25.74
CA PRO A 171 -23.65 10.91 -26.22
C PRO A 171 -23.50 11.83 -25.01
N LYS A 172 -22.38 12.56 -24.95
CA LYS A 172 -22.14 13.60 -23.95
C LYS A 172 -23.18 14.70 -24.17
N SER A 173 -24.15 14.82 -23.27
CA SER A 173 -24.96 16.02 -23.16
C SER A 173 -24.08 17.21 -22.75
N PRO A 174 -24.20 18.39 -23.38
CA PRO A 174 -23.57 19.60 -22.88
C PRO A 174 -24.34 20.12 -21.65
N GLU A 175 -23.68 20.94 -20.82
CA GLU A 175 -24.17 21.62 -19.59
C GLU A 175 -23.86 20.90 -18.27
N ARG A 176 -23.21 21.46 -17.24
CA ARG A 176 -22.59 22.78 -16.97
C ARG A 176 -21.37 22.51 -16.05
N LEU A 177 -20.17 22.84 -16.50
CA LEU A 177 -19.01 22.94 -15.61
C LEU A 177 -19.11 24.28 -14.88
N GLY A 178 -19.37 24.24 -13.57
CA GLY A 178 -19.10 25.36 -12.70
C GLY A 178 -17.60 25.70 -12.80
N THR A 179 -17.31 26.91 -13.25
CA THR A 179 -15.95 27.41 -13.43
C THR A 179 -15.25 27.48 -12.07
N MET A 180 -14.30 26.56 -11.83
CA MET A 180 -13.22 26.83 -10.88
C MET A 180 -12.31 27.89 -11.52
N GLU A 181 -12.19 29.06 -10.91
CA GLU A 181 -11.20 30.05 -11.33
C GLU A 181 -9.80 29.53 -10.97
N PHE A 182 -9.14 28.89 -11.93
CA PHE A 182 -7.72 28.59 -11.84
C PHE A 182 -6.91 29.86 -12.13
N SER A 183 -5.86 30.10 -11.37
CA SER A 183 -4.96 31.24 -11.64
C SER A 183 -4.32 31.11 -13.02
N MET A 184 -4.09 32.23 -13.71
CA MET A 184 -3.44 32.27 -15.02
C MET A 184 -2.05 31.60 -15.03
N ALA A 185 -1.37 31.54 -13.87
CA ALA A 185 -0.11 30.82 -13.72
C ALA A 185 -0.30 29.29 -13.81
N MET A 186 -1.34 28.76 -13.17
CA MET A 186 -1.67 27.33 -13.18
C MET A 186 -2.11 26.88 -14.57
N LEU A 187 -2.91 27.67 -15.28
CA LEU A 187 -3.32 27.38 -16.66
C LEU A 187 -2.13 27.34 -17.62
N LYS A 188 -1.17 28.25 -17.48
CA LYS A 188 0.07 28.25 -18.27
C LYS A 188 0.95 27.03 -17.96
N GLN A 189 1.02 26.62 -16.70
CA GLN A 189 1.77 25.43 -16.28
C GLN A 189 1.14 24.14 -16.84
N MET A 190 -0.18 24.00 -16.73
CA MET A 190 -0.91 22.85 -17.30
C MET A 190 -0.80 22.80 -18.84
N ALA A 191 -0.80 23.95 -19.52
CA ALA A 191 -0.61 24.01 -20.97
C ALA A 191 0.83 23.64 -21.38
N ALA A 192 1.84 24.06 -20.61
CA ALA A 192 3.24 23.69 -20.84
C ALA A 192 3.49 22.18 -20.57
N GLU A 193 2.86 21.62 -19.53
CA GLU A 193 2.89 20.19 -19.22
C GLU A 193 2.19 19.36 -20.30
N LYS A 194 1.00 19.79 -20.77
CA LYS A 194 0.34 19.17 -21.94
C LYS A 194 1.22 19.22 -23.18
N LYS A 195 1.88 20.35 -23.46
CA LYS A 195 2.75 20.48 -24.64
C LYS A 195 3.97 19.55 -24.57
N LYS A 196 4.56 19.36 -23.38
CA LYS A 196 5.60 18.34 -23.11
C LYS A 196 5.07 16.90 -23.25
N GLU A 197 3.81 16.66 -22.90
CA GLU A 197 3.17 15.35 -23.02
C GLU A 197 2.84 14.98 -24.49
N GLU A 198 2.62 15.98 -25.35
CA GLU A 198 2.31 15.78 -26.77
C GLU A 198 3.54 15.61 -27.67
N GLU A 199 4.68 16.24 -27.34
CA GLU A 199 5.93 16.09 -28.09
C GLU A 199 6.52 14.66 -28.00
N GLY A 200 6.06 13.84 -27.04
CA GLY A 200 6.49 12.44 -26.84
C GLY A 200 5.69 11.36 -27.59
N LYS A 201 4.75 11.73 -28.49
CA LYS A 201 3.80 10.77 -29.11
C LYS A 201 4.37 9.94 -30.28
N LYS A 202 5.68 9.98 -30.55
CA LYS A 202 6.33 9.11 -31.53
C LYS A 202 6.98 7.89 -30.87
N CYS A 203 6.83 6.73 -31.50
CA CYS A 203 7.44 5.49 -31.05
C CYS A 203 8.97 5.58 -31.14
N LEU A 204 9.67 5.26 -30.05
CA LEU A 204 11.14 5.32 -30.00
C LEU A 204 11.81 4.22 -30.83
N GLU A 205 11.08 3.18 -31.21
CA GLU A 205 11.62 2.07 -32.01
C GLU A 205 11.40 2.23 -33.52
N CYS A 206 10.29 2.85 -33.94
CA CYS A 206 9.93 2.92 -35.37
C CYS A 206 9.44 4.30 -35.83
N ASN A 207 9.45 5.29 -34.93
CA ASN A 207 8.96 6.65 -35.17
C ASN A 207 7.46 6.77 -35.53
N GLY A 208 6.70 5.68 -35.38
CA GLY A 208 5.25 5.59 -35.62
C GLY A 208 4.42 6.24 -34.50
N VAL A 209 3.09 6.13 -34.58
CA VAL A 209 2.16 6.80 -33.65
C VAL A 209 1.60 5.79 -32.62
N TYR A 210 1.40 6.21 -31.38
CA TYR A 210 0.74 5.40 -30.35
C TYR A 210 -0.79 5.53 -30.40
N LYS A 211 -1.52 4.45 -30.11
CA LYS A 211 -2.98 4.48 -29.93
C LYS A 211 -3.33 4.61 -28.44
N ASP A 212 -4.12 5.63 -28.09
CA ASP A 212 -4.75 5.79 -26.76
C ASP A 212 -6.10 5.05 -26.77
N PRO A 213 -6.50 4.23 -25.76
CA PRO A 213 -5.99 4.07 -24.39
C PRO A 213 -5.11 2.83 -24.14
N ASP A 214 -4.85 2.03 -25.17
CA ASP A 214 -4.20 0.72 -24.99
C ASP A 214 -2.67 0.78 -24.90
N ARG A 215 -2.06 1.95 -25.16
CA ARG A 215 -0.62 2.22 -24.99
C ARG A 215 0.29 1.33 -25.87
N PHE A 216 -0.12 1.04 -27.09
CA PHE A 216 0.70 0.33 -28.08
C PHE A 216 0.93 1.18 -29.34
N CYS A 217 2.11 1.07 -29.94
CA CYS A 217 2.43 1.68 -31.22
C CYS A 217 1.63 0.96 -32.30
N THR A 218 0.91 1.71 -33.13
CA THR A 218 0.09 1.15 -34.20
C THR A 218 0.92 0.57 -35.34
N THR A 219 2.20 0.94 -35.43
CA THR A 219 3.09 0.54 -36.52
C THR A 219 3.88 -0.73 -36.20
N CYS A 220 4.47 -0.83 -35.00
CA CYS A 220 5.33 -1.97 -34.64
C CYS A 220 4.83 -2.77 -33.42
N GLY A 221 3.74 -2.33 -32.77
CA GLY A 221 3.21 -2.99 -31.57
C GLY A 221 3.98 -2.70 -30.28
N SER A 222 5.06 -1.92 -30.31
CA SER A 222 5.84 -1.58 -29.11
C SER A 222 5.02 -0.75 -28.13
N ARG A 223 5.11 -1.05 -26.84
CA ARG A 223 4.33 -0.38 -25.79
C ARG A 223 4.92 1.01 -25.49
N ILE A 224 4.11 2.00 -25.12
CA ILE A 224 4.62 3.33 -24.69
C ILE A 224 5.61 3.12 -23.54
N TYR A 225 6.89 3.39 -23.81
CA TYR A 225 7.90 3.56 -22.78
C TYR A 225 7.58 4.87 -22.06
N ARG A 226 7.01 4.81 -20.85
CA ARG A 226 7.19 5.93 -19.93
C ARG A 226 8.70 6.10 -19.77
N VAL A 227 9.17 7.35 -19.80
CA VAL A 227 10.52 7.78 -19.39
C VAL A 227 11.01 6.84 -18.30
N PRO A 228 12.27 6.34 -18.34
CA PRO A 228 12.82 5.55 -17.25
C PRO A 228 12.55 6.33 -15.97
N LEU A 229 11.61 5.83 -15.16
CA LEU A 229 11.32 6.46 -13.89
C LEU A 229 12.65 6.44 -13.15
N GLU A 230 13.08 7.59 -12.64
CA GLU A 230 14.33 7.67 -11.91
C GLU A 230 14.33 6.63 -10.78
N PRO A 231 15.49 6.05 -10.44
CA PRO A 231 15.58 5.12 -9.33
C PRO A 231 14.94 5.73 -8.08
N ILE A 232 13.91 5.07 -7.54
CA ILE A 232 13.17 5.57 -6.38
C ILE A 232 13.93 5.09 -5.15
N ASN A 233 14.37 6.02 -4.32
CA ASN A 233 14.91 5.65 -3.02
C ASN A 233 13.74 5.31 -2.08
N ASP A 234 13.67 4.06 -1.65
CA ASP A 234 12.63 3.56 -0.77
C ASP A 234 13.24 3.12 0.57
N SER A 235 12.46 3.07 1.65
CA SER A 235 12.95 2.60 2.95
C SER A 235 12.99 1.07 2.99
N ARG A 236 14.09 0.50 3.47
CA ARG A 236 14.25 -0.94 3.67
C ARG A 236 13.37 -1.44 4.81
N VAL A 237 13.33 -0.70 5.92
CA VAL A 237 12.39 -0.93 7.01
C VAL A 237 11.14 -0.09 6.82
N LYS A 238 9.99 -0.75 6.78
CA LYS A 238 8.68 -0.16 6.56
C LYS A 238 7.77 -0.43 7.75
N TYR A 239 6.92 0.53 8.09
CA TYR A 239 5.97 0.42 9.21
C TYR A 239 4.52 0.23 8.74
N LYS A 240 4.35 -0.03 7.44
CA LYS A 240 3.08 -0.35 6.80
C LYS A 240 3.36 -1.20 5.56
N LEU A 241 2.43 -2.11 5.26
CA LEU A 241 2.34 -2.74 3.97
C LEU A 241 1.27 -1.99 3.16
N SER A 242 1.67 -1.36 2.05
CA SER A 242 0.73 -0.65 1.17
C SER A 242 0.11 -1.61 0.15
N ASN A 243 0.96 -2.23 -0.68
CA ASN A 243 0.56 -3.21 -1.68
C ASN A 243 1.54 -4.40 -1.65
N PRO A 244 1.10 -5.64 -1.34
CA PRO A 244 1.96 -6.82 -1.34
C PRO A 244 2.54 -7.17 -2.73
N ASP A 245 1.91 -6.76 -3.83
CA ASP A 245 2.39 -7.09 -5.18
C ASP A 245 3.73 -6.43 -5.53
N ASP A 246 4.05 -5.31 -4.87
CA ASP A 246 5.31 -4.58 -5.04
C ASP A 246 6.53 -5.39 -4.55
N TYR A 247 6.30 -6.47 -3.79
CA TYR A 247 7.33 -7.27 -3.13
C TYR A 247 7.44 -8.69 -3.68
N THR A 248 7.04 -8.93 -4.94
CA THR A 248 7.08 -10.26 -5.56
C THR A 248 8.52 -10.78 -5.72
N ARG A 249 8.76 -12.06 -5.35
CA ARG A 249 10.08 -12.72 -5.32
C ARG A 249 11.10 -12.02 -4.44
N LYS A 250 10.64 -11.51 -3.30
CA LYS A 250 11.47 -10.84 -2.30
C LYS A 250 11.56 -11.62 -1.01
N LYS A 251 12.68 -11.45 -0.31
CA LYS A 251 12.91 -11.92 1.05
C LYS A 251 12.38 -10.88 2.02
N CYS A 252 11.21 -11.16 2.57
CA CYS A 252 10.49 -10.23 3.43
C CYS A 252 10.51 -10.71 4.87
N ILE A 253 11.04 -9.88 5.77
CA ILE A 253 10.94 -10.11 7.22
C ILE A 253 9.78 -9.27 7.74
N VAL A 254 8.85 -9.88 8.48
CA VAL A 254 7.78 -9.17 9.18
C VAL A 254 8.06 -9.25 10.68
N VAL A 255 7.95 -8.14 11.40
CA VAL A 255 8.16 -8.07 12.85
C VAL A 255 6.86 -7.67 13.54
N GLY A 256 6.38 -8.52 14.44
CA GLY A 256 5.18 -8.25 15.23
C GLY A 256 4.28 -9.48 15.39
N GLY A 257 3.48 -9.51 16.45
CA GLY A 257 2.56 -10.63 16.74
C GLY A 257 1.07 -10.26 16.75
N GLY A 258 0.72 -9.04 16.32
CA GLY A 258 -0.66 -8.55 16.29
C GLY A 258 -1.31 -8.67 14.91
N ASN A 259 -2.60 -8.36 14.81
CA ASN A 259 -3.39 -8.48 13.57
C ASN A 259 -2.70 -7.89 12.33
N SER A 260 -2.14 -6.67 12.42
CA SER A 260 -1.49 -6.03 11.26
C SER A 260 -0.23 -6.77 10.78
N ALA A 261 0.57 -7.32 11.69
CA ALA A 261 1.76 -8.10 11.33
C ALA A 261 1.36 -9.41 10.66
N ILE A 262 0.33 -10.07 11.20
CA ILE A 262 -0.19 -11.33 10.66
C ILE A 262 -0.84 -11.12 9.28
N GLU A 263 -1.69 -10.11 9.13
CA GLU A 263 -2.29 -9.74 7.84
C GLU A 263 -1.21 -9.50 6.79
N ALA A 264 -0.18 -8.71 7.12
CA ALA A 264 0.92 -8.44 6.20
C ALA A 264 1.74 -9.69 5.84
N ALA A 265 2.05 -10.56 6.81
CA ALA A 265 2.79 -11.79 6.54
C ALA A 265 2.00 -12.74 5.61
N VAL A 266 0.71 -12.92 5.88
CA VAL A 266 -0.21 -13.74 5.08
C VAL A 266 -0.38 -13.15 3.67
N ASP A 267 -0.52 -11.83 3.55
CA ASP A 267 -0.62 -11.14 2.28
C ASP A 267 0.68 -11.23 1.47
N LEU A 268 1.84 -11.09 2.11
CA LEU A 268 3.14 -11.27 1.44
C LEU A 268 3.35 -12.70 0.95
N CYS A 269 2.83 -13.71 1.65
CA CYS A 269 2.80 -15.09 1.15
C CYS A 269 1.87 -15.26 -0.06
N GLY A 270 0.98 -14.30 -0.32
CA GLY A 270 -0.02 -14.42 -1.37
C GLY A 270 -1.15 -15.39 -1.02
N PHE A 271 -1.42 -15.58 0.26
CA PHE A 271 -2.48 -16.49 0.71
C PHE A 271 -3.86 -16.01 0.23
N LYS A 272 -4.61 -16.90 -0.40
CA LYS A 272 -6.01 -16.69 -0.78
C LYS A 272 -6.82 -17.91 -0.37
N ARG A 273 -7.89 -17.69 0.40
CA ARG A 273 -8.87 -18.73 0.73
C ARG A 273 -10.04 -18.65 -0.23
N VAL A 274 -10.42 -19.80 -0.78
CA VAL A 274 -11.47 -19.96 -1.78
C VAL A 274 -12.31 -21.17 -1.35
N GLY A 275 -13.48 -20.91 -0.76
CA GLY A 275 -14.26 -21.96 -0.12
C GLY A 275 -13.43 -22.68 0.95
N GLU A 276 -13.34 -24.01 0.83
CA GLU A 276 -12.58 -24.87 1.76
C GLU A 276 -11.09 -24.99 1.41
N ARG A 277 -10.66 -24.47 0.25
CA ARG A 277 -9.28 -24.57 -0.22
C ARG A 277 -8.53 -23.25 -0.01
N PHE A 278 -7.19 -23.32 0.02
CA PHE A 278 -6.34 -22.15 -0.03
C PHE A 278 -5.20 -22.32 -1.03
N ILE A 279 -4.75 -21.20 -1.60
CA ILE A 279 -3.65 -21.13 -2.57
C ILE A 279 -2.68 -20.01 -2.19
N PHE A 280 -1.48 -20.05 -2.79
CA PHE A 280 -0.48 -19.00 -2.69
C PHE A 280 -0.20 -18.43 -4.07
N VAL A 281 -0.53 -17.15 -4.27
CA VAL A 281 -0.35 -16.47 -5.57
C VAL A 281 0.97 -15.70 -5.65
N ARG A 282 1.77 -15.69 -4.58
CA ARG A 282 3.07 -15.02 -4.51
C ARG A 282 4.17 -16.00 -4.13
N ASP A 283 5.35 -15.75 -4.68
CA ASP A 283 6.55 -16.54 -4.43
C ASP A 283 7.57 -15.72 -3.63
N ASN A 284 7.18 -15.36 -2.41
CA ASN A 284 8.03 -14.60 -1.49
C ASN A 284 8.60 -15.54 -0.42
N ASP A 285 9.83 -15.26 0.00
CA ASP A 285 10.43 -15.89 1.18
C ASP A 285 10.08 -15.02 2.39
N VAL A 286 9.09 -15.47 3.17
CA VAL A 286 8.53 -14.67 4.26
C VAL A 286 8.92 -15.28 5.61
N THR A 287 9.57 -14.47 6.44
CA THR A 287 9.85 -14.81 7.84
C THR A 287 9.16 -13.83 8.78
N LEU A 288 8.34 -14.34 9.69
CA LEU A 288 7.69 -13.59 10.76
C LEU A 288 8.46 -13.73 12.08
N ILE A 289 8.90 -12.61 12.64
CA ILE A 289 9.58 -12.53 13.93
C ILE A 289 8.59 -12.03 14.98
N VAL A 290 8.39 -12.84 16.02
CA VAL A 290 7.48 -12.57 17.13
C VAL A 290 8.27 -12.57 18.44
N ARG A 291 8.15 -11.47 19.20
CA ARG A 291 8.92 -11.26 20.43
C ARG A 291 8.60 -12.26 21.54
N SER A 292 7.33 -12.65 21.63
CA SER A 292 6.77 -13.60 22.61
C SER A 292 5.89 -14.58 21.84
N ASP A 293 4.59 -14.59 22.08
CA ASP A 293 3.59 -15.31 21.29
C ASP A 293 2.71 -14.35 20.46
N PHE A 294 1.81 -14.91 19.65
CA PHE A 294 0.75 -14.13 19.02
C PHE A 294 -0.13 -13.46 20.06
N LYS A 295 -0.61 -12.25 19.75
CA LYS A 295 -1.47 -11.51 20.69
C LYS A 295 -2.80 -12.26 20.92
N GLY A 296 -3.28 -12.24 22.16
CA GLY A 296 -4.55 -12.87 22.54
C GLY A 296 -5.78 -12.27 21.85
N ASP A 297 -5.69 -11.04 21.33
CA ASP A 297 -6.74 -10.37 20.57
C ASP A 297 -6.62 -10.55 19.04
N LEU A 298 -5.89 -11.58 18.60
CA LEU A 298 -5.80 -11.92 17.18
C LEU A 298 -7.17 -12.40 16.68
N LYS A 299 -7.66 -11.80 15.58
CA LYS A 299 -8.92 -12.21 14.95
C LYS A 299 -8.84 -13.67 14.52
N LEU A 300 -9.94 -14.41 14.69
CA LEU A 300 -10.00 -15.83 14.36
C LEU A 300 -9.55 -16.11 12.92
N GLY A 301 -10.01 -15.34 11.93
CA GLY A 301 -9.59 -15.50 10.54
C GLY A 301 -8.08 -15.31 10.32
N ASN A 302 -7.47 -14.34 11.00
CA ASN A 302 -6.02 -14.12 10.94
C ASN A 302 -5.26 -15.28 11.60
N LYS A 303 -5.78 -15.80 12.71
CA LYS A 303 -5.23 -16.96 13.41
C LYS A 303 -5.24 -18.20 12.50
N ILE A 304 -6.36 -18.49 11.83
CA ILE A 304 -6.46 -19.64 10.92
C ILE A 304 -5.49 -19.46 9.74
N ASN A 305 -5.51 -18.30 9.08
CA ASN A 305 -4.69 -18.08 7.89
C ASN A 305 -3.18 -18.16 8.18
N VAL A 306 -2.73 -17.65 9.33
CA VAL A 306 -1.30 -17.74 9.68
C VAL A 306 -0.86 -19.17 9.93
N TYR A 307 -1.68 -19.99 10.61
CA TYR A 307 -1.36 -21.40 10.82
C TYR A 307 -1.32 -22.17 9.49
N ASP A 308 -2.27 -21.96 8.59
CA ASP A 308 -2.23 -22.59 7.26
C ASP A 308 -0.97 -22.18 6.46
N CYS A 309 -0.52 -20.93 6.57
CA CYS A 309 0.73 -20.47 5.98
C CYS A 309 1.97 -21.13 6.61
N MET A 310 1.93 -21.38 7.93
CA MET A 310 3.01 -22.06 8.66
C MET A 310 3.08 -23.55 8.28
N ASP A 311 1.94 -24.23 8.32
CA ASP A 311 1.84 -25.68 8.08
C ASP A 311 2.17 -26.05 6.63
N SER A 312 1.86 -25.15 5.67
CA SER A 312 2.28 -25.28 4.27
C SER A 312 3.74 -24.96 4.00
N GLY A 313 4.49 -24.49 5.00
CA GLY A 313 5.90 -24.08 4.87
C GLY A 313 6.11 -22.77 4.10
N LYS A 314 5.04 -22.02 3.79
CA LYS A 314 5.12 -20.74 3.08
C LYS A 314 5.47 -19.56 3.98
N LEU A 315 5.29 -19.72 5.29
CA LEU A 315 5.66 -18.73 6.30
C LEU A 315 6.54 -19.36 7.37
N LYS A 316 7.77 -18.87 7.50
CA LYS A 316 8.65 -19.22 8.62
C LYS A 316 8.33 -18.31 9.81
N VAL A 317 8.16 -18.87 11.00
CA VAL A 317 7.90 -18.07 12.22
C VAL A 317 8.99 -18.31 13.27
N MET A 318 9.49 -17.23 13.85
CA MET A 318 10.47 -17.24 14.94
C MET A 318 9.86 -16.56 16.18
N PHE A 319 9.47 -17.36 17.16
CA PHE A 319 8.99 -16.88 18.46
C PHE A 319 10.16 -16.60 19.41
N GLY A 320 9.91 -15.76 20.42
CA GLY A 320 10.94 -15.39 21.39
C GLY A 320 12.11 -14.61 20.77
N ALA A 321 11.91 -14.02 19.58
CA ALA A 321 12.98 -13.48 18.74
C ALA A 321 12.79 -11.97 18.48
N ALA A 322 13.89 -11.27 18.27
CA ALA A 322 13.92 -9.86 17.90
C ALA A 322 15.09 -9.58 16.94
N ILE A 323 14.93 -8.56 16.10
CA ILE A 323 16.03 -8.04 15.28
C ILE A 323 16.96 -7.23 16.18
N LYS A 324 18.26 -7.54 16.13
CA LYS A 324 19.32 -6.79 16.80
C LYS A 324 19.95 -5.74 15.89
N ASP A 325 20.15 -6.10 14.62
CA ASP A 325 20.91 -5.32 13.65
C ASP A 325 20.40 -5.58 12.23
N VAL A 326 20.43 -4.57 11.37
CA VAL A 326 20.02 -4.64 9.97
C VAL A 326 21.16 -4.15 9.09
N THR A 327 21.56 -4.99 8.13
CA THR A 327 22.52 -4.65 7.09
C THR A 327 21.83 -4.63 5.71
N GLU A 328 22.58 -4.28 4.67
CA GLU A 328 22.07 -4.26 3.29
C GLU A 328 21.63 -5.63 2.77
N THR A 329 22.16 -6.71 3.35
CA THR A 329 21.93 -8.07 2.88
C THR A 329 21.25 -8.94 3.93
N GLU A 330 21.45 -8.67 5.22
CA GLU A 330 21.03 -9.54 6.31
C GLU A 330 20.46 -8.79 7.51
N ALA A 331 19.59 -9.46 8.26
CA ALA A 331 19.13 -9.03 9.58
C ALA A 331 19.63 -10.03 10.62
N VAL A 332 20.28 -9.53 11.67
CA VAL A 332 20.74 -10.35 12.80
C VAL A 332 19.58 -10.52 13.77
N VAL A 333 19.18 -11.78 14.00
CA VAL A 333 18.06 -12.13 14.88
C VAL A 333 18.61 -12.73 16.17
N ILE A 334 18.13 -12.25 17.31
CA ILE A 334 18.53 -12.73 18.64
C ILE A 334 17.36 -13.29 19.42
N ASN A 335 17.67 -14.15 20.38
CA ASN A 335 16.72 -14.56 21.40
C ASN A 335 16.49 -13.38 22.37
N VAL A 336 15.22 -13.07 22.63
CA VAL A 336 14.83 -11.92 23.45
C VAL A 336 15.31 -12.06 24.90
N LYS A 337 15.36 -13.30 25.42
CA LYS A 337 15.78 -13.60 26.80
C LYS A 337 17.30 -13.73 26.92
N THR A 338 17.92 -14.60 26.13
CA THR A 338 19.36 -14.92 26.28
C THR A 338 20.29 -13.93 25.57
N LYS A 339 19.75 -13.10 24.66
CA LYS A 339 20.50 -12.20 23.77
C LYS A 339 21.48 -12.89 22.82
N GLN A 340 21.45 -14.22 22.76
CA GLN A 340 22.26 -15.00 21.82
C GLN A 340 21.71 -14.87 20.40
N GLU A 341 22.62 -14.85 19.43
CA GLU A 341 22.28 -14.88 18.01
C GLU A 341 21.58 -16.20 17.67
N MET A 342 20.41 -16.10 17.05
CA MET A 342 19.61 -17.24 16.61
C MET A 342 19.80 -17.51 15.12
N ALA A 343 19.91 -16.44 14.32
CA ALA A 343 20.04 -16.53 12.88
C ALA A 343 20.53 -15.22 12.27
N ARG A 344 21.06 -15.32 11.06
CA ARG A 344 21.21 -14.22 10.11
C ARG A 344 20.28 -14.49 8.95
N LEU A 345 19.33 -13.59 8.73
CA LEU A 345 18.30 -13.76 7.71
C LEU A 345 18.57 -12.81 6.56
N GLN A 346 18.67 -13.33 5.34
CA GLN A 346 18.72 -12.47 4.17
C GLN A 346 17.43 -11.66 4.04
N ASN A 347 17.55 -10.38 3.68
CA ASN A 347 16.40 -9.49 3.57
C ASN A 347 16.51 -8.55 2.37
N ASP A 348 15.41 -8.42 1.64
CA ASP A 348 15.18 -7.31 0.72
C ASP A 348 14.40 -6.19 1.43
N TYR A 349 13.40 -6.57 2.24
CA TYR A 349 12.55 -5.65 2.98
C TYR A 349 12.19 -6.18 4.36
N ILE A 350 12.01 -5.24 5.30
CA ILE A 350 11.58 -5.53 6.67
C ILE A 350 10.32 -4.72 6.98
N PHE A 351 9.26 -5.37 7.46
CA PHE A 351 8.02 -4.74 7.88
C PHE A 351 7.91 -4.73 9.40
N ALA A 352 8.26 -3.61 10.03
CA ALA A 352 8.16 -3.38 11.47
C ALA A 352 6.72 -3.02 11.87
N LEU A 353 5.87 -4.04 12.02
CA LEU A 353 4.44 -3.92 12.34
C LEU A 353 4.18 -4.17 13.82
N ILE A 354 4.94 -3.47 14.66
CA ILE A 354 4.97 -3.67 16.11
C ILE A 354 3.96 -2.80 16.87
N GLY A 355 3.22 -1.93 16.18
CA GLY A 355 2.22 -1.02 16.73
C GLY A 355 2.65 0.45 16.63
N GLY A 356 1.89 1.34 17.26
CA GLY A 356 2.20 2.76 17.31
C GLY A 356 2.09 3.33 18.71
N GLU A 357 2.87 4.37 18.96
CA GLU A 357 2.78 5.17 20.18
C GLU A 357 1.51 5.99 20.14
N LYS A 358 0.66 5.84 21.15
CA LYS A 358 -0.53 6.70 21.30
C LYS A 358 -0.10 8.17 21.35
N PRO A 359 -0.93 9.11 20.88
CA PRO A 359 -0.62 10.54 20.91
C PRO A 359 -0.70 11.15 22.34
N THR A 360 -0.30 10.40 23.36
CA THR A 360 -0.35 10.77 24.78
C THR A 360 0.37 12.08 25.04
N LYS A 361 1.60 12.24 24.51
CA LYS A 361 2.39 13.47 24.66
C LYS A 361 1.68 14.71 24.10
N PHE A 362 1.00 14.55 22.95
CA PHE A 362 0.23 15.64 22.35
C PHE A 362 -0.97 16.00 23.24
N LEU A 363 -1.72 14.99 23.70
CA LEU A 363 -2.89 15.17 24.56
C LEU A 363 -2.51 15.81 25.91
N GLU A 364 -1.44 15.35 26.55
CA GLU A 364 -0.90 15.95 27.77
C GLU A 364 -0.43 17.39 27.53
N GLY A 365 0.23 17.63 26.39
CA GLY A 365 0.71 18.96 26.00
C GLY A 365 -0.41 20.00 25.80
N ILE A 366 -1.64 19.56 25.56
CA ILE A 366 -2.84 20.42 25.50
C ILE A 366 -3.68 20.36 26.78
N GLY A 367 -3.15 19.79 27.87
CA GLY A 367 -3.76 19.77 29.19
C GLY A 367 -4.76 18.64 29.47
N ILE A 368 -4.85 17.63 28.58
CA ILE A 368 -5.73 16.48 28.79
C ILE A 368 -5.03 15.49 29.73
N LYS A 369 -5.68 15.18 30.85
CA LYS A 369 -5.23 14.13 31.78
C LYS A 369 -5.58 12.75 31.21
N ILE A 370 -4.57 11.92 31.01
CA ILE A 370 -4.74 10.52 30.61
C ILE A 370 -4.63 9.66 31.87
N GLY A 371 -5.68 8.88 32.14
CA GLY A 371 -5.78 7.97 33.28
C GLY A 371 -5.42 6.53 32.97
#